data_AF-A0A7K4D112-F1
#
_entry.id   AF-A0A7K4D112-F1
#
_cell.length_a   1.000
_cell.length_b   1.000
_cell.length_c   1.000
_cell.angle_alpha   90.00
_cell.angle_beta   90.00
_cell.angle_gamma   90.00
#
_symmetry.space_group_name_H-M   'P 1'
#
loop_
_entity.id
_entity.type
_entity.pdbx_description
1 polymer ?
#
loop_
_entity_poly.entity_id
_entity_poly.type
_entity_poly.pdbx_seq_one_letter_code
_entity_poly.pdbx_strand_id
1 'polypeptide(L)'
;MVVIVTSVQISIRKDIYEKLKALKKEDESFSDIIDRILNGQGNLQEVIKCYGIARGDEDAEILAAYKEASKEIRNSINSRMNSRTNAER
;
A
#
# COMPACT_ATOMS: atom_id res chain seq x y z
N MET A 1 15.96 -15.78 -9.34
CA MET A 1 15.67 -14.34 -9.24
C MET A 1 16.46 -13.82 -8.05
N VAL A 2 17.41 -12.91 -8.24
CA VAL A 2 18.22 -12.36 -7.14
C VAL A 2 17.49 -11.14 -6.59
N VAL A 3 17.12 -11.17 -5.31
CA VAL A 3 16.54 -10.00 -4.63
C VAL A 3 17.70 -9.16 -4.11
N ILE A 4 17.87 -7.95 -4.65
CA ILE A 4 18.87 -7.01 -4.16
C ILE A 4 18.25 -6.28 -2.97
N VAL A 5 18.71 -6.60 -1.76
CA VAL A 5 18.28 -5.93 -0.54
C VAL A 5 19.20 -4.73 -0.28
N THR A 6 18.62 -3.55 -0.15
CA THR A 6 19.35 -2.32 0.21
C THR A 6 18.76 -1.77 1.51
N SER A 7 19.62 -1.22 2.37
CA SER A 7 19.18 -0.54 3.59
C SER A 7 19.20 0.96 3.34
N VAL A 8 18.07 1.61 3.60
CA VAL A 8 17.91 3.05 3.46
C VAL A 8 17.31 3.59 4.76
N GLN A 9 17.92 4.63 5.31
CA GLN A 9 17.38 5.32 6.47
C GLN A 9 16.38 6.40 6.00
N ILE A 10 15.15 6.31 6.50
CA ILE A 10 14.10 7.31 6.24
C ILE A 10 13.68 7.98 7.54
N SER A 11 13.37 9.27 7.47
CA SER A 11 12.73 9.98 8.58
C SER A 11 11.22 10.00 8.35
N ILE A 12 10.47 9.56 9.35
CA ILE A 12 9.01 9.60 9.33
C ILE A 12 8.51 10.34 10.57
N ARG A 13 7.29 10.88 10.48
CA ARG A 13 6.67 11.49 11.66
C ARG A 13 6.36 10.42 12.71
N LYS A 14 6.45 10.81 13.98
CA LYS A 14 6.26 9.92 15.12
C LYS A 14 4.86 9.28 15.15
N ASP A 15 3.82 10.03 14.78
CA ASP A 15 2.45 9.51 14.68
C ASP A 15 2.33 8.36 13.67
N ILE A 16 3.06 8.44 12.56
CA ILE A 16 3.08 7.38 11.53
C ILE A 16 3.88 6.17 12.02
N TYR A 17 4.99 6.39 12.71
CA TYR A 17 5.77 5.29 13.31
C TYR A 17 4.92 4.46 14.27
N GLU A 18 4.18 5.10 15.19
CA GLU A 18 3.33 4.39 16.15
C GLU A 18 2.19 3.63 15.47
N LYS A 19 1.62 4.19 14.39
CA LYS A 19 0.61 3.49 13.58
C LYS A 19 1.18 2.24 12.91
N LEU A 20 2.36 2.34 12.29
CA LEU A 20 3.03 1.19 11.67
C LEU A 20 3.36 0.12 12.72
N LYS A 21 3.81 0.54 13.90
CA LYS A 21 4.10 -0.36 15.02
C LYS A 21 2.85 -1.08 15.53
N ALA A 22 1.71 -0.41 15.60
CA ALA A 22 0.45 -1.03 16.01
C ALA A 22 -0.10 -2.05 14.99
N LEU A 23 0.24 -1.90 13.71
CA LEU A 23 -0.18 -2.79 12.62
C LEU A 23 0.78 -3.96 12.38
N LYS A 24 1.97 -3.90 12.98
CA LYS A 24 3.01 -4.91 12.88
C LYS A 24 2.56 -6.20 13.56
N LYS A 25 2.62 -7.32 12.83
CA LYS A 25 2.50 -8.66 13.44
C LYS A 25 3.81 -9.03 14.15
N GLU A 26 3.74 -9.98 15.09
CA GLU A 26 4.89 -10.35 15.94
C GLU A 26 6.15 -10.68 15.11
N ASP A 27 5.98 -11.43 14.01
CA ASP A 27 7.08 -11.90 13.15
C ASP A 27 7.38 -11.02 11.92
N GLU A 28 6.69 -9.90 11.73
CA GLU A 28 6.93 -9.02 10.57
C GLU A 28 8.01 -7.99 10.84
N SER A 29 8.81 -7.61 9.84
CA SER A 29 9.64 -6.41 9.88
C SER A 29 8.85 -5.16 9.44
N PHE A 30 9.42 -3.97 9.65
CA PHE A 30 8.83 -2.74 9.09
C PHE A 30 8.77 -2.78 7.56
N SER A 31 9.78 -3.37 6.91
CA SER A 31 9.79 -3.55 5.46
C SER A 31 8.63 -4.44 5.00
N ASP A 32 8.32 -5.50 5.75
CA ASP A 32 7.23 -6.43 5.40
C ASP A 32 5.86 -5.76 5.51
N ILE A 33 5.66 -4.92 6.52
CA ILE A 33 4.39 -4.16 6.66
C ILE A 33 4.27 -3.12 5.55
N ILE A 34 5.36 -2.40 5.24
CA ILE A 34 5.38 -1.42 4.16
C ILE A 34 5.05 -2.12 2.84
N ASP A 35 5.67 -3.25 2.56
CA ASP A 35 5.42 -4.06 1.37
C ASP A 35 3.97 -4.58 1.33
N ARG A 36 3.45 -5.10 2.44
CA ARG A 36 2.05 -5.56 2.57
C ARG A 36 1.02 -4.45 2.31
N ILE A 37 1.30 -3.24 2.81
CA ILE A 37 0.46 -2.07 2.59
C ILE A 37 0.52 -1.65 1.12
N LEU A 38 1.72 -1.57 0.53
CA LEU A 38 1.93 -1.14 -0.85
C LEU A 38 1.39 -2.15 -1.88
N ASN A 39 1.54 -3.44 -1.60
CA ASN A 39 1.11 -4.52 -2.50
C ASN A 39 -0.35 -4.95 -2.28
N GLY A 40 -1.08 -4.28 -1.37
CA GLY A 40 -2.53 -4.43 -1.25
C GLY A 40 -3.01 -5.81 -0.81
N GLN A 41 -2.17 -6.62 -0.16
CA GLN A 41 -2.61 -7.82 0.57
C GLN A 41 -3.11 -7.50 1.99
N GLY A 42 -2.86 -6.28 2.48
CA GLY A 42 -3.65 -5.74 3.58
C GLY A 42 -5.10 -5.67 3.13
N ASN A 43 -5.97 -6.47 3.75
CA ASN A 43 -7.41 -6.42 3.55
C ASN A 43 -7.83 -4.94 3.47
N LEU A 44 -8.62 -4.55 2.47
CA LEU A 44 -9.09 -3.17 2.29
C LEU A 44 -9.62 -2.55 3.61
N GLN A 45 -10.18 -3.40 4.47
CA GLN A 45 -10.58 -3.12 5.85
C GLN A 45 -9.47 -2.60 6.78
N GLU A 46 -8.23 -3.07 6.68
CA GLU A 46 -7.09 -2.63 7.49
C GLU A 46 -6.60 -1.24 7.08
N VAL A 47 -6.53 -0.97 5.78
CA VAL A 47 -6.20 0.37 5.24
C VAL A 47 -7.25 1.40 5.69
N ILE A 48 -8.52 1.00 5.67
CA ILE A 48 -9.65 1.82 6.09
C ILE A 48 -9.63 2.08 7.61
N LYS A 49 -9.31 1.08 8.43
CA LYS A 49 -9.12 1.25 9.88
C LYS A 49 -8.01 2.25 10.22
N CYS A 50 -6.97 2.35 9.39
CA CYS A 50 -5.89 3.32 9.59
C CYS A 50 -6.29 4.77 9.28
N TYR A 51 -7.32 4.95 8.44
CA TYR A 51 -7.75 6.26 7.99
C TYR A 51 -8.72 6.95 8.95
N GLY A 52 -9.28 6.25 9.94
CA GLY A 52 -10.18 6.85 10.94
C GLY A 52 -11.51 7.37 10.38
N ILE A 53 -11.77 7.16 9.08
CA ILE A 53 -12.97 7.67 8.38
C ILE A 53 -14.14 6.67 8.48
N ALA A 54 -13.88 5.36 8.53
CA ALA A 54 -14.97 4.37 8.53
C ALA A 54 -15.39 3.99 9.95
N ARG A 55 -16.35 4.75 10.48
CA ARG A 55 -17.17 4.33 11.61
C ARG A 55 -18.65 4.44 11.23
N GLY A 56 -19.06 3.84 10.11
CA GLY A 56 -20.48 3.76 9.74
C GLY A 56 -20.76 3.06 8.41
N ASP A 57 -22.01 2.58 8.24
CA ASP A 57 -22.55 1.98 7.01
C ASP A 57 -22.74 3.01 5.86
N GLU A 58 -22.51 4.31 6.11
CA GLU A 58 -22.63 5.39 5.10
C GLU A 58 -21.51 5.37 4.05
N ASP A 59 -20.48 4.53 4.20
CA ASP A 59 -19.21 4.67 3.46
C ASP A 59 -19.05 3.71 2.26
N ALA A 60 -20.11 3.02 1.84
CA ALA A 60 -20.07 2.13 0.67
C ALA A 60 -19.65 2.85 -0.63
N GLU A 61 -20.03 4.11 -0.78
CA GLU A 61 -19.66 4.95 -1.92
C GLU A 61 -18.17 5.34 -1.89
N ILE A 62 -17.64 5.68 -0.71
CA ILE A 62 -16.21 5.99 -0.53
C ILE A 62 -15.38 4.75 -0.83
N LEU A 63 -15.85 3.57 -0.41
CA LEU A 63 -15.23 2.28 -0.70
C LEU A 63 -15.17 2.00 -2.20
N ALA A 64 -16.27 2.26 -2.92
CA ALA A 64 -16.36 2.08 -4.35
C ALA A 64 -15.42 3.05 -5.10
N ALA A 65 -15.43 4.34 -4.71
CA ALA A 65 -14.57 5.36 -5.29
C ALA A 65 -13.08 5.05 -5.11
N TYR A 66 -12.68 4.59 -3.92
CA TYR A 66 -11.30 4.18 -3.67
C TYR A 66 -10.88 2.98 -4.52
N LYS A 67 -11.76 1.98 -4.66
CA LYS A 67 -11.49 0.78 -5.44
C LYS A 67 -11.29 1.11 -6.92
N GLU A 68 -12.08 2.05 -7.45
CA GLU A 68 -11.94 2.51 -8.83
C GLU A 68 -10.66 3.33 -9.04
N ALA A 69 -10.37 4.29 -8.15
CA ALA A 69 -9.13 5.07 -8.22
C ALA A 69 -7.88 4.18 -8.14
N SER A 70 -7.89 3.17 -7.27
CA SER A 70 -6.79 2.20 -7.13
C SER A 70 -6.61 1.37 -8.40
N LYS A 71 -7.70 0.99 -9.07
CA LYS A 71 -7.68 0.24 -10.33
C LYS A 71 -7.12 1.10 -11.46
N GLU A 72 -7.49 2.37 -11.52
CA GLU A 72 -7.00 3.32 -12.52
C GLU A 72 -5.49 3.56 -12.38
N ILE A 73 -5.02 3.76 -11.14
CA ILE A 73 -3.58 3.86 -10.84
C ILE A 73 -2.84 2.60 -11.27
N ARG A 74 -3.36 1.41 -10.92
CA ARG A 74 -2.72 0.13 -11.27
C ARG A 74 -2.63 -0.07 -12.80
N ASN A 75 -3.69 0.31 -13.52
CA ASN A 75 -3.70 0.27 -14.97
C ASN A 75 -2.69 1.27 -15.57
N SER A 76 -2.62 2.49 -15.04
CA SER A 76 -1.65 3.50 -15.50
C SER A 76 -0.20 3.05 -15.31
N ILE A 77 0.10 2.37 -14.19
CA ILE A 77 1.43 1.83 -13.90
C ILE A 77 1.75 0.69 -14.86
N ASN A 78 0.82 -0.25 -15.07
CA ASN A 78 1.00 -1.36 -16.01
C ASN A 78 1.19 -0.87 -17.45
N SER A 79 0.42 0.14 -17.88
CA SER A 79 0.58 0.74 -19.21
C SER A 79 1.95 1.40 -19.37
N ARG A 80 2.47 2.06 -18.33
CA ARG A 80 3.82 2.66 -18.33
C ARG A 80 4.95 1.62 -18.27
N MET A 81 4.73 0.50 -17.60
CA MET A 81 5.69 -0.60 -17.56
C MET A 81 5.75 -1.32 -18.91
N ASN A 82 4.61 -1.66 -19.51
CA ASN A 82 4.56 -2.36 -20.80
C ASN A 82 5.10 -1.53 -21.97
N SER A 83 4.92 -0.21 -21.94
CA SER A 83 5.48 0.69 -22.96
C SER A 83 7.00 0.83 -22.86
N ARG A 84 7.60 0.62 -21.68
CA ARG A 84 9.06 0.50 -21.53
C ARG A 84 9.59 -0.85 -22.02
N THR A 85 8.89 -1.95 -21.73
CA THR A 85 9.32 -3.30 -22.13
C THR A 85 9.32 -3.52 -23.65
N ASN A 86 8.45 -2.83 -24.40
CA ASN A 86 8.42 -2.89 -25.87
C ASN A 86 9.42 -1.95 -26.57
N ALA A 87 10.02 -0.99 -25.85
CA ALA A 87 11.05 -0.10 -26.42
C ALA A 87 12.47 -0.70 -26.33
N GLU A 88 12.63 -1.80 -25.60
CA GLU A 88 13.90 -2.52 -25.38
C GLU A 88 13.97 -3.87 -26.14
N ARG A 89 13.04 -4.13 -27.06
CA ARG A 89 13.08 -5.24 -28.03
C ARG A 89 13.30 -4.70 -29.44
#